data_AF-A0A7V2U927-F1
#
_entry.id   AF-A0A7V2U927-F1
#
_cell.length_a   1.000
_cell.length_b   1.000
_cell.length_c   1.000
_cell.angle_alpha   90.00
_cell.angle_beta   90.00
_cell.angle_gamma   90.00
#
_symmetry.space_group_name_H-M   'P 1'
#
loop_
_entity.id
_entity.type
_entity.pdbx_description
1 polymer ?
#
loop_
_entity_poly.entity_id
_entity_poly.type
_entity_poly.pdbx_seq_one_letter_code
_entity_poly.pdbx_strand_id
1 'polypeptide(L)' 'MERGGIGDAEARMTLVELPWPPTVNRYYRNVGFRTLISREGRSFRRRACALLGGNGPRKPPADGR' A
#
# COMPACT_ATOMS: atom_id res chain seq x y z
N MET A 1 16.47 -23.51 31.58
CA MET A 1 15.36 -23.81 30.65
C MET A 1 14.22 -22.89 31.04
N GLU A 2 14.04 -21.77 30.37
CA GLU A 2 12.84 -20.94 30.46
C GLU A 2 12.64 -20.40 29.04
N ARG A 3 11.88 -21.14 28.22
CA ARG A 3 11.45 -20.68 26.89
C ARG A 3 10.37 -19.62 27.12
N GLY A 4 10.79 -18.36 27.25
CA GLY A 4 9.89 -17.22 27.22
C GLY A 4 9.18 -17.18 25.87
N GLY A 5 7.86 -17.39 25.91
CA GLY A 5 7.03 -17.65 24.75
C GLY A 5 7.11 -16.58 23.68
N ILE A 6 6.98 -17.03 22.43
CA ILE A 6 6.57 -16.21 21.31
C ILE A 6 5.17 -15.72 21.68
N GLY A 7 5.10 -14.53 22.29
CA GLY A 7 3.85 -13.90 22.68
C GLY A 7 2.96 -13.84 21.47
N ASP A 8 1.76 -14.41 21.60
CA ASP A 8 0.73 -14.44 20.59
C ASP A 8 0.53 -13.02 20.07
N ALA A 9 1.03 -12.76 18.87
CA ALA A 9 0.86 -11.48 18.20
C ALA A 9 -0.62 -11.34 17.86
N GLU A 10 -1.39 -10.82 18.81
CA GLU A 10 -2.78 -10.50 18.65
C GLU A 10 -2.94 -9.63 17.40
N ALA A 11 -3.62 -10.15 16.39
CA ALA A 11 -3.89 -9.42 15.17
C ALA A 11 -4.75 -8.19 15.51
N ARG A 12 -4.12 -7.01 15.58
CA ARG A 12 -4.83 -5.77 15.85
C ARG A 12 -5.59 -5.31 14.61
N MET A 13 -6.91 -5.40 14.67
CA MET A 13 -7.78 -4.88 13.63
C MET A 13 -7.75 -3.34 13.66
N THR A 14 -7.27 -2.72 12.57
CA THR A 14 -7.14 -1.27 12.47
C THR A 14 -8.16 -0.73 11.47
N LEU A 15 -9.00 0.20 11.91
CA LEU A 15 -9.96 0.89 11.04
C LEU A 15 -9.31 2.14 10.45
N VAL A 16 -9.33 2.28 9.12
CA VAL A 16 -8.74 3.42 8.42
C VAL A 16 -9.73 3.96 7.40
N GLU A 17 -9.99 5.26 7.45
CA GLU A 17 -10.81 5.95 6.45
C GLU A 17 -9.95 6.31 5.24
N LEU A 18 -10.43 5.93 4.04
CA LEU A 18 -9.78 6.25 2.78
C LEU A 18 -10.58 7.28 2.00
N PRO A 19 -9.92 8.16 1.22
CA PRO A 19 -10.61 9.11 0.36
C PRO A 19 -11.45 8.37 -0.70
N TRP A 20 -12.48 9.02 -1.22
CA TRP A 20 -13.26 8.45 -2.31
C TRP A 20 -12.39 8.25 -3.56
N PRO A 21 -12.46 7.08 -4.23
CA PRO A 21 -11.66 6.81 -5.41
C PRO A 21 -12.18 7.56 -6.64
N PRO A 22 -11.32 7.81 -7.64
CA PRO A 22 -11.79 8.17 -8.96
C PRO A 22 -12.56 6.99 -9.57
N THR A 23 -13.45 7.25 -10.52
CA THR A 23 -14.15 6.18 -11.25
C THR A 23 -13.17 5.25 -11.96
N VAL A 24 -13.58 4.02 -12.28
CA VAL A 24 -12.71 3.00 -12.91
C VAL A 24 -12.03 3.53 -14.17
N ASN A 25 -12.79 4.17 -15.05
CA ASN A 25 -12.28 4.77 -16.30
C ASN A 25 -11.30 5.92 -16.08
N ARG A 26 -11.37 6.55 -14.90
CA ARG A 26 -10.47 7.62 -14.49
C ARG A 26 -9.25 7.07 -13.74
N TYR A 27 -9.35 5.89 -13.15
CA TYR A 27 -8.25 5.20 -12.48
C TYR A 27 -7.29 4.52 -13.45
N TYR A 28 -7.81 3.81 -14.45
CA TYR A 28 -7.02 3.06 -15.43
C TYR A 28 -7.05 3.71 -16.81
N ARG A 29 -6.01 3.48 -17.61
CA ARG A 29 -5.94 3.85 -19.03
C ARG A 29 -5.25 2.75 -19.82
N ASN A 30 -5.71 2.53 -21.04
CA ASN A 30 -5.06 1.65 -22.00
C ASN A 30 -4.13 2.49 -22.89
N VAL A 31 -2.87 2.09 -22.95
CA VAL A 31 -1.86 2.69 -23.82
C VAL A 31 -1.30 1.57 -24.70
N GLY A 32 -1.79 1.50 -25.94
CA GLY A 32 -1.57 0.36 -26.81
C GLY A 32 -2.04 -0.94 -26.16
N PHE A 33 -1.13 -1.89 -26.01
CA PHE A 33 -1.38 -3.21 -25.42
C PHE A 33 -1.25 -3.25 -23.89
N ARG A 34 -1.04 -2.11 -23.21
CA ARG A 34 -0.79 -2.07 -21.76
C ARG A 34 -1.88 -1.30 -21.01
N THR A 35 -2.33 -1.88 -19.90
CA THR A 35 -3.17 -1.21 -18.91
C THR A 35 -2.29 -0.53 -17.86
N LEU A 36 -2.39 0.79 -17.76
CA LEU A 36 -1.60 1.61 -16.86
C LEU A 36 -2.50 2.36 -15.87
N ILE A 37 -1.96 2.66 -14.69
CA ILE A 37 -2.63 3.55 -13.74
C ILE A 37 -2.51 4.98 -14.26
N SER A 38 -3.64 5.68 -14.35
CA SER A 38 -3.69 7.08 -14.79
C SER A 38 -2.93 8.02 -13.85
N ARG A 39 -2.70 9.27 -14.27
CA ARG A 39 -2.14 10.32 -13.39
C ARG A 39 -2.96 10.46 -12.10
N GLU A 40 -4.27 10.37 -12.22
CA GLU A 40 -5.18 10.52 -11.10
C GLU A 40 -5.25 9.29 -10.21
N GLY A 41 -5.27 8.10 -10.80
CA GLY A 41 -5.15 6.84 -10.06
C GLY A 41 -3.85 6.79 -9.24
N ARG A 42 -2.73 7.29 -9.80
CA ARG A 42 -1.47 7.42 -9.04
C ARG A 42 -1.58 8.42 -7.90
N SER A 43 -2.31 9.51 -8.09
CA SER A 43 -2.53 10.54 -7.05
C SER A 43 -3.43 10.03 -5.92
N PHE A 44 -4.47 9.25 -6.24
CA PHE A 44 -5.24 8.50 -5.25
C PHE A 44 -4.37 7.50 -4.49
N ARG A 45 -3.60 6.66 -5.21
CA ARG A 45 -2.73 5.64 -4.61
C ARG A 45 -1.73 6.24 -3.63
N ARG A 46 -1.10 7.37 -3.95
CA ARG A 46 -0.18 8.07 -3.03
C ARG A 46 -0.87 8.50 -1.73
N ARG A 47 -2.08 9.05 -1.82
CA ARG A 47 -2.86 9.47 -0.64
C ARG A 47 -3.26 8.27 0.21
N ALA A 48 -3.74 7.19 -0.40
CA ALA A 48 -4.09 5.96 0.31
C ALA A 48 -2.86 5.33 1.01
N CYS A 49 -1.73 5.23 0.31
CA CYS A 49 -0.49 4.71 0.91
C CYS A 49 0.04 5.59 2.04
N ALA A 50 -0.09 6.92 1.95
CA ALA A 50 0.30 7.82 3.03
C ALA A 50 -0.53 7.57 4.31
N LEU A 51 -1.84 7.34 4.17
CA LEU A 51 -2.73 7.02 5.29
C LEU A 51 -2.44 5.65 5.91
N LEU A 52 -2.07 4.67 5.08
CA LEU A 52 -1.78 3.30 5.52
C LEU A 52 -0.33 3.11 6.01
N GLY A 53 0.43 4.19 6.20
CA GLY A 53 1.83 4.13 6.66
C GLY A 53 2.83 3.60 5.61
N GLY A 54 2.40 3.41 4.36
CA GLY A 54 3.19 2.85 3.26
C GLY A 54 4.19 3.81 2.60
N ASN A 55 4.43 4.98 3.19
CA ASN A 55 5.35 6.00 2.67
C ASN A 55 6.72 6.03 3.34
N GLY A 56 6.98 5.15 4.32
CA GLY A 56 8.35 4.94 4.81
C GLY A 56 9.26 4.48 3.66
N PRO A 57 10.55 4.88 3.63
CA PRO A 57 11.48 4.29 2.69
C PRO A 57 11.36 2.77 2.82
N ARG A 58 11.10 2.07 1.71
CA ARG A 58 11.30 0.63 1.70
C ARG A 58 12.72 0.45 2.20
N LYS A 59 12.90 -0.16 3.37
CA LYS A 59 14.22 -0.63 3.78
C LYS A 59 14.72 -1.41 2.56
N PRO A 60 15.84 -1.00 1.94
CA PRO A 60 16.41 -1.80 0.86
C PRO A 60 16.50 -3.24 1.36
N PRO A 61 16.28 -4.25 0.52
CA PRO A 61 16.67 -5.60 0.86
C PRO A 61 18.05 -5.53 1.51
N ALA A 62 18.23 -6.13 2.69
CA ALA A 62 19.48 -6.02 3.44
C ALA A 62 20.69 -6.53 2.62
N ASP A 63 20.38 -7.30 1.57
CA ASP A 63 21.30 -7.78 0.57
C ASP A 63 21.21 -6.87 -0.66
N GLY A 64 22.25 -6.06 -0.90
CA GLY A 64 22.30 -5.05 -1.96
C GLY A 64 22.44 -5.62 -3.38
N ARG A 65 21.56 -6.56 -3.77
CA ARG A 65 21.42 -7.09 -5.12
C ARG A 65 20.05 -6.77 -5.72
#